data_AF-A0A7Y6UF52-F1
#
_entry.id   AF-A0A7Y6UF52-F1
#
_cell.length_a   1.000
_cell.length_b   1.000
_cell.length_c   1.000
_cell.angle_alpha   90.00
_cell.angle_beta   90.00
_cell.angle_gamma   90.00
#
_symmetry.space_group_name_H-M   'P 1'
#
loop_
_entity.id
_entity.type
_entity.pdbx_description
1 polymer ?
#
loop_
_entity_poly.entity_id
_entity_poly.type
_entity_poly.pdbx_seq_one_letter_code
_entity_poly.pdbx_strand_id
1 'polypeptide(L)'
;MDQLEPSVAKRADAEPERATQLLLADIERSGVLPEDVPALEAADAVLCALEMRLPRSQAEEVEHDAPPTLRMFLSRCVVHRTGKPEIEFDETAFLRLVASALSITYVAAERVTRAVFDSLQKLMPQNEVLEVRRRLPSDLRALWYPRDPSELAPPPPPPRADVIARPVEEPTESILREIEQSGVLTEGLSATLALGAVLCSLSFELTGHEAQELADRSRTLRNVLGACVTHRGERPEVMKRPTFLRQVADHLGIDESRADPITRTVFAAVRGRLPPDEIQQIDNRIPRSVRPLWKPE
;
A
#
# COMPACT_ATOMS: atom_id res chain seq x y z
N MET A 1 -54.77 0.62 -34.07
CA MET A 1 -53.58 -0.23 -33.91
C MET A 1 -52.37 0.61 -34.29
N ASP A 2 -51.97 1.52 -33.40
CA ASP A 2 -50.70 2.23 -33.53
C ASP A 2 -49.80 1.75 -32.39
N GLN A 3 -48.84 0.89 -32.74
CA GLN A 3 -47.73 0.51 -31.87
C GLN A 3 -46.47 1.13 -32.48
N LEU A 4 -46.15 2.35 -32.08
CA LEU A 4 -44.88 3.00 -32.38
C LEU A 4 -43.86 2.62 -31.31
N GLU A 5 -43.01 1.67 -31.68
CA GLU A 5 -41.58 1.52 -31.37
C GLU A 5 -41.05 2.26 -30.10
N PRO A 6 -40.53 1.54 -29.08
CA PRO A 6 -39.85 2.20 -27.98
C PRO A 6 -38.55 2.86 -28.48
N SER A 7 -38.57 4.19 -28.41
CA SER A 7 -37.54 5.18 -28.77
C SER A 7 -36.08 4.72 -28.60
N VAL A 8 -35.28 4.93 -29.64
CA VAL A 8 -33.81 4.76 -29.71
C VAL A 8 -33.08 5.46 -28.55
N ALA A 9 -33.63 6.56 -28.02
CA ALA A 9 -33.08 7.25 -26.85
C ALA A 9 -33.06 6.35 -25.60
N LYS A 10 -34.05 5.47 -25.44
CA LYS A 10 -34.16 4.54 -24.29
C LYS A 10 -33.13 3.41 -24.35
N ARG A 11 -32.57 3.11 -25.54
CA ARG A 11 -31.52 2.09 -25.72
C ARG A 11 -30.13 2.64 -25.41
N ALA A 12 -29.85 3.90 -25.73
CA ALA A 12 -28.57 4.54 -25.46
C ALA A 12 -28.33 4.78 -23.95
N ASP A 13 -29.37 5.11 -23.19
CA ASP A 13 -29.27 5.25 -21.72
C ASP A 13 -29.14 3.89 -21.00
N ALA A 14 -29.63 2.79 -21.61
CA ALA A 14 -29.61 1.46 -21.01
C ALA A 14 -28.24 0.75 -21.09
N GLU A 15 -27.40 1.12 -22.06
CA GLU A 15 -26.06 0.55 -22.25
C GLU A 15 -25.07 0.90 -21.11
N PRO A 16 -24.93 2.16 -20.66
CA PRO A 16 -24.07 2.50 -19.53
C PRO A 16 -24.60 2.00 -18.19
N GLU A 17 -25.92 1.93 -18.02
CA GLU A 17 -26.53 1.35 -16.83
C GLU A 17 -26.24 -0.16 -16.74
N ARG A 18 -26.38 -0.88 -17.85
CA ARG A 18 -26.04 -2.31 -17.94
C ARG A 18 -24.55 -2.58 -17.71
N ALA A 19 -23.66 -1.77 -18.28
CA ALA A 19 -22.22 -1.88 -18.04
C ALA A 19 -21.88 -1.65 -16.56
N THR A 20 -22.51 -0.66 -15.92
CA THR A 20 -22.37 -0.42 -14.48
C THR A 20 -22.82 -1.66 -13.68
N GLN A 21 -23.99 -2.21 -13.96
CA GLN A 21 -24.48 -3.40 -13.26
C GLN A 21 -23.56 -4.62 -13.43
N LEU A 22 -23.03 -4.83 -14.64
CA LEU A 22 -22.07 -5.92 -14.90
C LEU A 22 -20.76 -5.72 -14.14
N LEU A 23 -20.26 -4.49 -14.05
CA LEU A 23 -19.08 -4.14 -13.27
C LEU A 23 -19.30 -4.51 -11.80
N LEU A 24 -20.36 -3.98 -11.19
CA LEU A 24 -20.64 -4.17 -9.77
C LEU A 24 -20.85 -5.66 -9.42
N ALA A 25 -21.62 -6.38 -10.24
CA ALA A 25 -21.86 -7.80 -10.02
C ALA A 25 -20.59 -8.65 -10.15
N ASP A 26 -19.62 -8.25 -10.98
CA ASP A 26 -18.34 -8.95 -11.09
C ASP A 26 -17.44 -8.67 -9.88
N ILE A 27 -17.41 -7.42 -9.40
CA ILE A 27 -16.69 -7.04 -8.18
C ILE A 27 -17.26 -7.81 -6.97
N GLU A 28 -18.57 -7.87 -6.80
CA GLU A 28 -19.19 -8.65 -5.72
C GLU A 28 -18.83 -10.14 -5.81
N ARG A 29 -18.86 -10.71 -7.01
CA ARG A 29 -18.53 -12.13 -7.25
C ARG A 29 -17.06 -12.46 -6.96
N SER A 30 -16.16 -11.46 -6.98
CA SER A 30 -14.76 -11.66 -6.63
C SER A 30 -14.56 -12.14 -5.19
N GLY A 31 -15.50 -11.80 -4.28
CA GLY A 31 -15.44 -12.17 -2.86
C GLY A 31 -14.31 -11.50 -2.08
N VAL A 32 -13.64 -10.49 -2.64
CA VAL A 32 -12.50 -9.82 -1.98
C VAL A 32 -12.90 -8.62 -1.12
N LEU A 33 -14.14 -8.12 -1.30
CA LEU A 33 -14.62 -6.96 -0.56
C LEU A 33 -14.84 -7.32 0.91
N PRO A 34 -14.46 -6.44 1.85
CA PRO A 34 -14.92 -6.52 3.24
C PRO A 34 -16.46 -6.53 3.32
N GLU A 35 -17.01 -7.16 4.36
CA GLU A 35 -18.47 -7.33 4.52
C GLU A 35 -19.25 -6.00 4.54
N ASP A 36 -18.59 -4.92 4.96
CA ASP A 36 -19.14 -3.58 5.12
C ASP A 36 -18.88 -2.65 3.92
N VAL A 37 -18.22 -3.13 2.85
CA VAL A 37 -17.88 -2.32 1.67
C VAL A 37 -18.71 -2.76 0.46
N PRO A 38 -19.70 -1.96 0.03
CA PRO A 38 -20.45 -2.21 -1.21
C PRO A 38 -19.55 -2.11 -2.45
N ALA A 39 -19.86 -2.91 -3.48
CA ALA A 39 -19.11 -2.87 -4.74
C ALA A 39 -19.16 -1.50 -5.44
N LEU A 40 -20.25 -0.76 -5.28
CA LEU A 40 -20.37 0.59 -5.83
C LEU A 40 -19.38 1.55 -5.16
N GLU A 41 -19.30 1.52 -3.83
CA GLU A 41 -18.36 2.36 -3.09
C GLU A 41 -16.91 1.98 -3.40
N ALA A 42 -16.62 0.68 -3.52
CA ALA A 42 -15.32 0.19 -3.95
C ALA A 42 -14.94 0.69 -5.35
N ALA A 43 -15.85 0.59 -6.32
CA ALA A 43 -15.63 1.08 -7.68
C ALA A 43 -15.42 2.59 -7.71
N ASP A 44 -16.27 3.36 -7.01
CA ASP A 44 -16.18 4.82 -6.94
C ASP A 44 -14.87 5.28 -6.29
N ALA A 45 -14.44 4.64 -5.21
CA ALA A 45 -13.18 4.96 -4.53
C ALA A 45 -11.97 4.75 -5.43
N VAL A 46 -11.91 3.62 -6.15
CA VAL A 46 -10.79 3.27 -7.04
C VAL A 46 -10.76 4.16 -8.27
N LEU A 47 -11.92 4.39 -8.90
CA LEU A 47 -12.02 5.26 -10.09
C LEU A 47 -11.72 6.72 -9.74
N CYS A 48 -12.20 7.20 -8.60
CA CYS A 48 -11.90 8.55 -8.16
C CYS A 48 -10.42 8.71 -7.79
N ALA A 49 -9.78 7.71 -7.18
CA ALA A 49 -8.33 7.71 -6.97
C ALA A 49 -7.54 7.76 -8.30
N LEU A 50 -8.05 7.09 -9.35
CA LEU A 50 -7.44 7.08 -10.68
C LEU A 50 -7.56 8.45 -11.38
N GLU A 51 -8.71 9.11 -11.24
CA GLU A 51 -8.88 10.51 -11.68
C GLU A 51 -8.00 11.49 -10.88
N MET A 52 -7.85 11.22 -9.58
CA MET A 52 -6.91 11.83 -8.61
C MET A 52 -5.49 11.96 -9.15
N ARG A 53 -5.01 10.87 -9.75
CA ARG A 53 -3.59 10.54 -9.96
C ARG A 53 -2.90 11.35 -11.05
N LEU A 54 -3.67 11.91 -11.98
CA LEU A 54 -3.14 12.53 -13.18
C LEU A 54 -3.16 14.06 -13.06
N PRO A 55 -2.04 14.76 -13.36
CA PRO A 55 -2.04 16.21 -13.51
C PRO A 55 -3.17 16.64 -14.45
N ARG A 56 -3.80 17.80 -14.22
CA ARG A 56 -5.02 18.18 -14.95
C ARG A 56 -4.92 18.03 -16.47
N SER A 57 -3.80 18.41 -17.08
CA SER A 57 -3.55 18.25 -18.52
C SER A 57 -3.48 16.78 -18.95
N GLN A 58 -2.81 15.91 -18.17
CA GLN A 58 -2.74 14.48 -18.43
C GLN A 58 -4.06 13.76 -18.12
N ALA A 59 -4.82 14.21 -17.13
CA ALA A 59 -6.14 13.68 -16.82
C ALA A 59 -7.13 13.99 -17.93
N GLU A 60 -7.10 15.21 -18.48
CA GLU A 60 -7.90 15.62 -19.63
C GLU A 60 -7.49 14.85 -20.90
N GLU A 61 -6.19 14.60 -21.11
CA GLU A 61 -5.70 13.73 -22.20
C GLU A 61 -6.13 12.27 -22.01
N VAL A 62 -6.00 11.69 -20.81
CA VAL A 62 -6.43 10.32 -20.53
C VAL A 62 -7.95 10.19 -20.60
N GLU A 63 -8.72 11.17 -20.15
CA GLU A 63 -10.19 11.19 -20.30
C GLU A 63 -10.58 11.34 -21.79
N HIS A 64 -9.91 12.22 -22.54
CA HIS A 64 -10.16 12.43 -23.96
C HIS A 64 -9.78 11.20 -24.80
N ASP A 65 -8.66 10.57 -24.50
CA ASP A 65 -8.14 9.44 -25.27
C ASP A 65 -8.57 8.07 -24.70
N ALA A 66 -9.17 8.03 -23.51
CA ALA A 66 -9.67 6.81 -22.89
C ALA A 66 -10.65 6.10 -23.82
N PRO A 67 -10.64 4.75 -23.82
CA PRO A 67 -11.68 4.01 -24.51
C PRO A 67 -13.08 4.42 -24.03
N PRO A 68 -14.10 4.41 -24.90
CA PRO A 68 -15.46 4.83 -24.55
C PRO A 68 -15.98 4.18 -23.26
N THR A 69 -15.68 2.89 -23.09
CA THR A 69 -16.03 2.10 -21.90
C THR A 69 -15.44 2.67 -20.62
N LEU A 70 -14.18 3.11 -20.64
CA LEU A 70 -13.52 3.69 -19.47
C LEU A 70 -14.02 5.12 -19.19
N ARG A 71 -14.26 5.94 -20.22
CA ARG A 71 -14.83 7.30 -20.05
C ARG A 71 -16.16 7.29 -19.33
N MET A 72 -17.01 6.30 -19.59
CA MET A 72 -18.30 6.13 -18.90
C MET A 72 -18.17 6.06 -17.37
N PHE A 73 -17.05 5.53 -16.88
CA PHE A 73 -16.79 5.35 -15.45
C PHE A 73 -16.00 6.52 -14.83
N LEU A 74 -15.14 7.19 -15.60
CA LEU A 74 -14.35 8.36 -15.16
C LEU A 74 -15.15 9.69 -15.14
N SER A 75 -16.40 9.68 -15.57
CA SER A 75 -17.22 10.91 -15.66
C SER A 75 -17.91 11.28 -14.34
N ARG A 76 -17.83 10.42 -13.31
CA ARG A 76 -18.71 10.47 -12.13
C ARG A 76 -18.12 11.18 -10.91
N CYS A 77 -16.79 11.39 -10.81
CA CYS A 77 -16.22 12.09 -9.65
C CYS A 77 -16.30 13.63 -9.79
N VAL A 78 -17.52 14.18 -9.67
CA VAL A 78 -17.80 15.64 -9.77
C VAL A 78 -17.29 16.41 -8.54
N VAL A 79 -17.17 15.73 -7.38
CA VAL A 79 -16.89 16.35 -6.07
C VAL A 79 -15.44 16.86 -5.95
N HIS A 80 -14.49 16.34 -6.72
CA HIS A 80 -13.07 16.72 -6.62
C HIS A 80 -12.52 17.46 -7.86
N ARG A 81 -13.39 17.94 -8.76
CA ARG A 81 -12.97 18.71 -9.95
C ARG A 81 -12.44 20.12 -9.59
N THR A 82 -12.65 20.58 -8.36
CA THR A 82 -12.10 21.84 -7.82
C THR A 82 -10.89 21.52 -6.93
N GLY A 83 -9.68 21.77 -7.43
CA GLY A 83 -8.42 21.55 -6.68
C GLY A 83 -7.68 20.25 -6.99
N LYS A 84 -7.64 19.81 -8.26
CA LYS A 84 -6.79 18.68 -8.70
C LYS A 84 -5.34 18.87 -8.23
N PRO A 85 -4.67 17.82 -7.72
CA PRO A 85 -3.33 17.94 -7.16
C PRO A 85 -2.31 18.40 -8.22
N GLU A 86 -1.40 19.30 -7.83
CA GLU A 86 -0.26 19.74 -8.65
C GLU A 86 0.86 18.67 -8.74
N ILE A 87 0.71 17.55 -8.01
CA ILE A 87 1.78 16.60 -7.75
C ILE A 87 1.31 15.18 -8.13
N GLU A 88 2.10 14.51 -8.96
CA GLU A 88 1.99 13.08 -9.22
C GLU A 88 2.26 12.30 -7.92
N PHE A 89 1.32 11.47 -7.48
CA PHE A 89 1.47 10.68 -6.24
C PHE A 89 1.60 9.19 -6.52
N ASP A 90 2.57 8.45 -6.01
CA ASP A 90 2.83 7.04 -6.40
C ASP A 90 1.68 6.03 -6.14
N GLU A 91 1.86 4.77 -6.57
CA GLU A 91 0.96 3.62 -6.30
C GLU A 91 0.51 3.55 -4.84
N THR A 92 1.40 3.90 -3.91
CA THR A 92 1.10 3.86 -2.48
C THR A 92 0.12 4.93 -2.08
N ALA A 93 0.34 6.16 -2.54
CA ALA A 93 -0.58 7.26 -2.31
C ALA A 93 -1.94 7.01 -2.99
N PHE A 94 -1.96 6.35 -4.15
CA PHE A 94 -3.18 5.85 -4.77
C PHE A 94 -3.93 4.87 -3.85
N LEU A 95 -3.26 3.83 -3.36
CA LEU A 95 -3.87 2.82 -2.50
C LEU A 95 -4.30 3.39 -1.14
N ARG A 96 -3.63 4.45 -0.65
CA ARG A 96 -4.04 5.18 0.55
C ARG A 96 -5.31 5.98 0.37
N LEU A 97 -5.49 6.61 -0.79
CA LEU A 97 -6.75 7.31 -1.10
C LEU A 97 -7.90 6.31 -1.11
N VAL A 98 -7.71 5.14 -1.71
CA VAL A 98 -8.70 4.06 -1.70
C VAL A 98 -8.96 3.55 -0.28
N ALA A 99 -7.90 3.26 0.49
CA ALA A 99 -8.00 2.79 1.87
C ALA A 99 -8.75 3.79 2.77
N SER A 100 -8.40 5.08 2.64
CA SER A 100 -9.03 6.17 3.37
C SER A 100 -10.48 6.38 2.98
N ALA A 101 -10.80 6.33 1.68
CA ALA A 101 -12.16 6.51 1.19
C ALA A 101 -13.10 5.39 1.69
N LEU A 102 -12.58 4.17 1.80
CA LEU A 102 -13.36 3.01 2.22
C LEU A 102 -13.22 2.68 3.71
N SER A 103 -12.38 3.41 4.46
CA SER A 103 -12.02 3.10 5.86
C SER A 103 -11.50 1.67 6.07
N ILE A 104 -10.73 1.15 5.11
CA ILE A 104 -10.15 -0.20 5.13
C ILE A 104 -8.63 -0.18 5.28
N THR A 105 -8.05 -1.35 5.53
CA THR A 105 -6.59 -1.50 5.57
C THR A 105 -5.96 -1.34 4.18
N TYR A 106 -4.68 -0.96 4.13
CA TYR A 106 -3.93 -0.87 2.88
C TYR A 106 -3.93 -2.19 2.08
N VAL A 107 -3.74 -3.32 2.76
CA VAL A 107 -3.75 -4.65 2.12
C VAL A 107 -5.13 -4.96 1.52
N ALA A 108 -6.22 -4.58 2.20
CA ALA A 108 -7.56 -4.70 1.65
C ALA A 108 -7.75 -3.76 0.45
N ALA A 109 -7.27 -2.52 0.51
CA ALA A 109 -7.35 -1.56 -0.58
C ALA A 109 -6.63 -2.03 -1.85
N GLU A 110 -5.48 -2.70 -1.73
CA GLU A 110 -4.81 -3.31 -2.88
C GLU A 110 -5.68 -4.40 -3.52
N ARG A 111 -6.24 -5.31 -2.72
CA ARG A 111 -7.11 -6.39 -3.21
C ARG A 111 -8.37 -5.86 -3.89
N VAL A 112 -9.01 -4.87 -3.26
CA VAL A 112 -10.18 -4.17 -3.81
C VAL A 112 -9.84 -3.49 -5.13
N THR A 113 -8.73 -2.76 -5.18
CA THR A 113 -8.25 -2.10 -6.41
C THR A 113 -8.04 -3.09 -7.54
N ARG A 114 -7.37 -4.21 -7.25
CA ARG A 114 -7.13 -5.27 -8.24
C ARG A 114 -8.43 -5.89 -8.73
N ALA A 115 -9.40 -6.13 -7.86
CA ALA A 115 -10.71 -6.65 -8.26
C ALA A 115 -11.46 -5.66 -9.16
N VAL A 116 -11.47 -4.37 -8.82
CA VAL A 116 -12.09 -3.33 -9.67
C VAL A 116 -11.41 -3.26 -11.03
N PHE A 117 -10.07 -3.29 -11.10
CA PHE A 117 -9.34 -3.30 -12.35
C PHE A 117 -9.57 -4.57 -13.18
N ASP A 118 -9.62 -5.74 -12.56
CA ASP A 118 -9.95 -7.01 -13.24
C ASP A 118 -11.37 -6.96 -13.82
N SER A 119 -12.34 -6.48 -13.04
CA SER A 119 -13.72 -6.33 -13.50
C SER A 119 -13.85 -5.31 -14.65
N LEU A 120 -13.13 -4.18 -14.60
CA LEU A 120 -13.08 -3.23 -15.72
C LEU A 120 -12.50 -3.86 -16.98
N GLN A 121 -11.43 -4.66 -16.86
CA GLN A 121 -10.81 -5.34 -18.00
C GLN A 121 -11.76 -6.28 -18.71
N LYS A 122 -12.63 -7.00 -17.98
CA LYS A 122 -13.63 -7.90 -18.57
C LYS A 122 -14.70 -7.19 -19.38
N LEU A 123 -14.91 -5.89 -19.14
CA LEU A 123 -15.87 -5.07 -19.89
C LEU A 123 -15.26 -4.42 -21.13
N MET A 124 -13.94 -4.52 -21.31
CA MET A 124 -13.21 -3.92 -22.42
C MET A 124 -12.71 -4.98 -23.40
N PRO A 125 -12.70 -4.71 -24.71
CA PRO A 125 -12.00 -5.54 -25.66
C PRO A 125 -10.48 -5.49 -25.39
N GLN A 126 -9.78 -6.57 -25.75
CA GLN A 126 -8.37 -6.76 -25.37
C GLN A 126 -7.44 -5.62 -25.83
N ASN A 127 -7.72 -5.01 -26.99
CA ASN A 127 -6.97 -3.86 -27.48
C ASN A 127 -7.13 -2.63 -26.57
N GLU A 128 -8.32 -2.38 -26.03
CA GLU A 128 -8.58 -1.29 -25.08
C GLU A 128 -7.86 -1.51 -23.75
N VAL A 129 -7.85 -2.75 -23.24
CA VAL A 129 -7.12 -3.12 -22.02
C VAL A 129 -5.61 -2.81 -22.16
N LEU A 130 -5.02 -3.14 -23.32
CA LEU A 130 -3.62 -2.87 -23.60
C LEU A 130 -3.33 -1.36 -23.74
N GLU A 131 -4.25 -0.59 -24.34
CA GLU A 131 -4.12 0.87 -24.43
C GLU A 131 -4.15 1.53 -23.05
N VAL A 132 -5.08 1.13 -22.17
CA VAL A 132 -5.14 1.63 -20.79
C VAL A 132 -3.82 1.32 -20.07
N ARG A 133 -3.31 0.09 -20.16
CA ARG A 133 -2.02 -0.30 -19.56
C ARG A 133 -0.86 0.57 -20.03
N ARG A 134 -0.78 0.89 -21.32
CA ARG A 134 0.30 1.72 -21.88
C ARG A 134 0.31 3.14 -21.32
N ARG A 135 -0.87 3.65 -20.98
CA ARG A 135 -1.06 5.02 -20.47
C ARG A 135 -0.94 5.13 -18.96
N LEU A 136 -1.11 4.02 -18.23
CA LEU A 136 -0.91 4.02 -16.79
C LEU A 136 0.57 4.26 -16.43
N PRO A 137 0.82 5.08 -15.39
CA PRO A 137 2.11 5.16 -14.72
C PRO A 137 2.65 3.76 -14.37
N SER A 138 3.98 3.58 -14.41
CA SER A 138 4.62 2.25 -14.31
C SER A 138 4.31 1.49 -13.02
N ASP A 139 4.10 2.22 -11.95
CA ASP A 139 3.69 1.73 -10.63
C ASP A 139 2.24 1.18 -10.69
N LEU A 140 1.27 1.93 -11.25
CA LEU A 140 -0.11 1.45 -11.40
C LEU A 140 -0.28 0.31 -12.42
N ARG A 141 0.65 0.11 -13.35
CA ARG A 141 0.63 -1.05 -14.26
C ARG A 141 0.71 -2.37 -13.50
N ALA A 142 1.40 -2.41 -12.37
CA ALA A 142 1.53 -3.61 -11.52
C ALA A 142 0.23 -3.94 -10.77
N LEU A 143 -0.69 -2.98 -10.64
CA LEU A 143 -2.04 -3.18 -10.15
C LEU A 143 -3.01 -3.58 -11.27
N TRP A 144 -2.83 -3.02 -12.48
CA TRP A 144 -3.67 -3.29 -13.65
C TRP A 144 -3.55 -4.72 -14.17
N TYR A 145 -2.37 -5.33 -14.11
CA TYR A 145 -2.21 -6.77 -14.33
C TYR A 145 -1.61 -7.40 -13.08
N PRO A 146 -2.05 -8.60 -12.65
CA PRO A 146 -1.25 -9.40 -11.73
C PRO A 146 0.13 -9.62 -12.37
N ARG A 147 1.21 -9.57 -11.58
CA ARG A 147 2.57 -9.84 -12.06
C ARG A 147 2.55 -11.15 -12.86
N ASP A 148 3.11 -11.10 -14.06
CA ASP A 148 3.22 -12.27 -14.93
C ASP A 148 3.95 -13.39 -14.17
N PRO A 149 3.40 -14.62 -14.06
CA PRO A 149 4.13 -15.77 -13.52
C PRO A 149 5.46 -16.02 -14.25
N SER A 150 5.61 -15.53 -15.49
CA SER A 150 6.87 -15.59 -16.25
C SER A 150 7.98 -14.69 -15.70
N GLU A 151 7.67 -13.67 -14.90
CA GLU A 151 8.69 -12.90 -14.15
C GLU A 151 9.12 -13.61 -12.86
N LEU A 152 8.53 -14.78 -12.56
CA LEU A 152 8.84 -15.69 -11.45
C LEU A 152 9.74 -16.88 -11.86
N ALA A 153 10.37 -16.83 -13.04
CA ALA A 153 11.33 -17.86 -13.44
C ALA A 153 12.53 -17.87 -12.47
N PRO A 154 13.01 -19.05 -12.01
CA PRO A 154 14.14 -19.13 -11.11
C PRO A 154 15.41 -18.56 -11.78
N PRO A 155 16.33 -17.94 -11.00
CA PRO A 155 17.62 -17.49 -11.54
C PRO A 155 18.36 -18.66 -12.20
N PRO A 156 19.20 -18.42 -13.21
CA PRO A 156 19.97 -19.48 -13.86
C PRO A 156 20.74 -20.29 -12.81
N PRO A 157 20.84 -21.62 -12.96
CA PRO A 157 21.39 -22.48 -11.92
C PRO A 157 22.81 -22.05 -11.55
N PRO A 158 23.16 -22.02 -10.26
CA PRO A 158 24.52 -21.70 -9.85
C PRO A 158 25.50 -22.74 -10.40
N PRO A 159 26.77 -22.35 -10.65
CA PRO A 159 27.80 -23.32 -11.00
C PRO A 159 27.86 -24.42 -9.92
N ARG A 160 28.08 -25.65 -10.38
CA ARG A 160 27.88 -26.89 -9.62
C ARG A 160 28.55 -26.88 -8.24
N ALA A 161 27.82 -27.47 -7.30
CA ALA A 161 28.15 -27.65 -5.91
C ALA A 161 29.51 -28.32 -5.69
N ASP A 162 30.39 -27.57 -5.05
CA ASP A 162 31.08 -28.04 -3.85
C ASP A 162 31.07 -26.89 -2.85
N VAL A 163 30.67 -27.21 -1.62
CA VAL A 163 30.61 -26.43 -0.36
C VAL A 163 29.20 -26.46 0.20
N ILE A 164 28.97 -27.44 1.07
CA ILE A 164 27.85 -27.47 2.00
C ILE A 164 28.04 -26.29 2.95
N ALA A 165 27.43 -25.15 2.64
CA ALA A 165 27.26 -24.06 3.59
C ALA A 165 25.98 -24.32 4.40
N ARG A 166 26.10 -24.28 5.73
CA ARG A 166 24.96 -24.26 6.66
C ARG A 166 23.95 -23.17 6.22
N PRO A 167 22.63 -23.34 6.45
CA PRO A 167 21.69 -22.27 6.14
C PRO A 167 22.09 -21.03 6.94
N VAL A 168 22.47 -19.98 6.23
CA VAL A 168 22.72 -18.67 6.82
C VAL A 168 21.34 -18.12 7.15
N GLU A 169 20.95 -18.16 8.43
CA GLU A 169 19.69 -17.55 8.89
C GLU A 169 19.65 -16.08 8.46
N GLU A 170 18.54 -15.65 7.85
CA GLU A 170 18.41 -14.26 7.45
C GLU A 170 18.41 -13.37 8.72
N PRO A 171 19.10 -12.22 8.71
CA PRO A 171 19.17 -11.32 9.87
C PRO A 171 17.80 -10.96 10.47
N THR A 172 16.77 -10.85 9.61
CA THR A 172 15.39 -10.57 10.00
C THR A 172 14.79 -11.68 10.86
N GLU A 173 15.00 -12.96 10.51
CA GLU A 173 14.47 -14.10 11.28
C GLU A 173 15.08 -14.14 12.69
N SER A 174 16.35 -13.78 12.82
CA SER A 174 17.02 -13.72 14.12
C SER A 174 16.47 -12.60 15.01
N ILE A 175 16.11 -11.45 14.43
CA ILE A 175 15.41 -10.36 15.16
C ILE A 175 14.04 -10.82 15.62
N LEU A 176 13.25 -11.43 14.72
CA LEU A 176 11.91 -11.91 15.05
C LEU A 176 11.95 -12.93 16.19
N ARG A 177 12.87 -13.90 16.10
CA ARG A 177 13.06 -14.91 17.14
C ARG A 177 13.42 -14.30 18.50
N GLU A 178 14.28 -13.27 18.51
CA GLU A 178 14.68 -12.58 19.74
C GLU A 178 13.51 -11.83 20.38
N ILE A 179 12.65 -11.21 19.57
CA ILE A 179 11.43 -10.54 20.05
C ILE A 179 10.45 -11.58 20.63
N GLU A 180 10.25 -12.72 19.96
CA GLU A 180 9.38 -13.80 20.47
C GLU A 180 9.89 -14.37 21.79
N GLN A 181 11.20 -14.57 21.91
CA GLN A 181 11.83 -15.13 23.10
C GLN A 181 11.87 -14.16 24.29
N SER A 182 11.61 -12.88 24.07
CA SER A 182 11.60 -11.86 25.15
C SER A 182 10.46 -12.05 26.16
N GLY A 183 9.38 -12.76 25.79
CA GLY A 183 8.19 -12.94 26.63
C GLY A 183 7.34 -11.68 26.82
N VAL A 184 7.63 -10.58 26.11
CA VAL A 184 6.89 -9.31 26.21
C VAL A 184 5.59 -9.32 25.39
N LEU A 185 5.51 -10.20 24.38
CA LEU A 185 4.32 -10.37 23.54
C LEU A 185 3.26 -11.21 24.27
N THR A 186 2.00 -10.79 24.20
CA THR A 186 0.87 -11.61 24.68
C THR A 186 0.31 -12.48 23.57
N GLU A 187 -0.54 -13.44 23.94
CA GLU A 187 -1.35 -14.20 22.99
C GLU A 187 -2.02 -13.28 21.96
N GLY A 188 -1.86 -13.61 20.68
CA GLY A 188 -2.39 -12.84 19.55
C GLY A 188 -1.43 -11.83 18.90
N LEU A 189 -0.30 -11.50 19.54
CA LEU A 189 0.72 -10.61 18.96
C LEU A 189 1.91 -11.42 18.44
N SER A 190 2.29 -11.20 17.18
CA SER A 190 3.50 -11.78 16.58
C SER A 190 4.66 -10.80 16.62
N ALA A 191 5.90 -11.31 16.60
CA ALA A 191 7.09 -10.46 16.50
C ALA A 191 7.11 -9.64 15.21
N THR A 192 6.55 -10.16 14.12
CA THR A 192 6.44 -9.42 12.85
C THR A 192 5.54 -8.20 13.00
N LEU A 193 4.40 -8.33 13.68
CA LEU A 193 3.50 -7.20 13.94
C LEU A 193 4.15 -6.16 14.86
N ALA A 194 4.78 -6.61 15.95
CA ALA A 194 5.50 -5.73 16.88
C ALA A 194 6.63 -4.96 16.18
N LEU A 195 7.44 -5.67 15.41
CA LEU A 195 8.54 -5.10 14.63
C LEU A 195 8.04 -4.08 13.60
N GLY A 196 6.98 -4.43 12.86
CA GLY A 196 6.36 -3.56 11.86
C GLY A 196 5.78 -2.30 12.48
N ALA A 197 5.00 -2.41 13.56
CA ALA A 197 4.39 -1.27 14.23
C ALA A 197 5.42 -0.25 14.76
N VAL A 198 6.49 -0.73 15.39
CA VAL A 198 7.54 0.11 15.96
C VAL A 198 8.34 0.81 14.87
N LEU A 199 8.72 0.10 13.81
CA LEU A 199 9.52 0.67 12.73
C LEU A 199 8.71 1.55 11.79
N CYS A 200 7.42 1.27 11.60
CA CYS A 200 6.50 2.19 10.93
C CYS A 200 6.30 3.46 11.75
N SER A 201 6.12 3.37 13.08
CA SER A 201 6.01 4.57 13.93
C SER A 201 7.31 5.39 13.90
N LEU A 202 8.47 4.74 13.83
CA LEU A 202 9.77 5.42 13.70
C LEU A 202 9.93 6.10 12.34
N SER A 203 9.46 5.49 11.24
CA SER A 203 9.57 6.07 9.91
C SER A 203 8.74 7.35 9.74
N PHE A 204 7.66 7.51 10.52
CA PHE A 204 6.87 8.75 10.58
C PHE A 204 7.62 9.93 11.22
N GLU A 205 8.58 9.68 12.10
CA GLU A 205 9.37 10.75 12.74
C GLU A 205 10.60 11.19 11.95
N LEU A 206 11.11 10.35 11.06
CA LEU A 206 12.25 10.68 10.19
C LEU A 206 11.77 11.52 9.00
N THR A 207 12.62 12.32 8.36
CA THR A 207 12.33 12.87 7.00
C THR A 207 12.41 11.80 5.91
N GLY A 208 11.85 12.03 4.72
CA GLY A 208 11.72 10.98 3.69
C GLY A 208 13.08 10.50 3.23
N HIS A 209 13.97 11.47 3.09
CA HIS A 209 15.38 11.26 2.84
C HIS A 209 16.08 10.52 4.00
N GLU A 210 15.83 10.88 5.27
CA GLU A 210 16.44 10.19 6.41
C GLU A 210 15.96 8.74 6.60
N ALA A 211 14.69 8.46 6.32
CA ALA A 211 14.16 7.09 6.37
C ALA A 211 14.73 6.23 5.23
N GLN A 212 14.86 6.79 4.03
CA GLN A 212 15.49 6.13 2.88
C GLN A 212 16.99 5.90 3.13
N GLU A 213 17.71 6.89 3.65
CA GLU A 213 19.10 6.74 4.05
C GLU A 213 19.28 5.67 5.12
N LEU A 214 18.37 5.56 6.09
CA LEU A 214 18.41 4.51 7.12
C LEU A 214 18.15 3.12 6.53
N ALA A 215 17.17 3.01 5.63
CA ALA A 215 16.85 1.76 4.93
C ALA A 215 17.99 1.32 4.00
N ASP A 216 18.71 2.26 3.38
CA ASP A 216 19.76 1.92 2.42
C ASP A 216 21.01 1.31 3.07
N ARG A 217 21.19 1.47 4.38
CA ARG A 217 22.40 1.07 5.12
C ARG A 217 22.44 -0.39 5.52
N SER A 218 21.29 -1.01 5.77
CA SER A 218 21.21 -2.41 6.20
C SER A 218 20.14 -3.12 5.39
N ARG A 219 20.45 -4.29 4.83
CA ARG A 219 19.45 -5.14 4.16
C ARG A 219 18.30 -5.49 5.11
N THR A 220 18.61 -5.67 6.39
CA THR A 220 17.64 -5.92 7.45
C THR A 220 16.69 -4.75 7.63
N LEU A 221 17.22 -3.53 7.74
CA LEU A 221 16.40 -2.33 7.85
C LEU A 221 15.67 -2.03 6.53
N ARG A 222 16.26 -2.32 5.37
CA ARG A 222 15.62 -2.16 4.06
C ARG A 222 14.38 -3.03 3.92
N ASN A 223 14.48 -4.29 4.31
CA ASN A 223 13.36 -5.23 4.19
C ASN A 223 12.21 -4.85 5.13
N VAL A 224 12.51 -4.25 6.28
CA VAL A 224 11.51 -3.95 7.30
C VAL A 224 10.98 -2.50 7.21
N LEU A 225 11.85 -1.51 7.00
CA LEU A 225 11.47 -0.13 6.72
C LEU A 225 10.93 0.05 5.30
N GLY A 226 11.33 -0.77 4.33
CA GLY A 226 10.89 -0.64 2.94
C GLY A 226 9.38 -0.74 2.75
N ALA A 227 8.67 -1.46 3.63
CA ALA A 227 7.21 -1.51 3.69
C ALA A 227 6.57 -0.34 4.44
N CYS A 228 7.35 0.39 5.25
CA CYS A 228 6.90 1.53 6.06
C CYS A 228 7.28 2.89 5.44
N VAL A 229 8.33 2.95 4.60
CA VAL A 229 8.76 4.14 3.84
C VAL A 229 7.71 4.53 2.80
N THR A 230 7.03 3.52 2.24
CA THR A 230 5.84 3.62 1.38
C THR A 230 4.68 4.32 2.13
N HIS A 231 4.61 4.17 3.45
CA HIS A 231 3.54 4.73 4.29
C HIS A 231 3.80 6.17 4.80
N ARG A 232 4.56 7.01 4.09
CA ARG A 232 4.95 8.34 4.58
C ARG A 232 4.04 9.49 4.12
N GLY A 233 3.85 10.54 4.96
CA GLY A 233 3.41 11.88 4.55
C GLY A 233 4.57 12.91 4.49
N GLU A 234 4.46 13.96 3.67
CA GLU A 234 5.57 14.87 3.32
C GLU A 234 6.16 15.70 4.48
N ARG A 235 5.55 15.74 5.67
CA ARG A 235 6.08 16.49 6.83
C ARG A 235 6.11 15.64 8.10
N PRO A 236 7.29 15.23 8.60
CA PRO A 236 7.37 14.64 9.93
C PRO A 236 7.14 15.74 10.96
N GLU A 237 6.09 15.62 11.77
CA GLU A 237 5.93 16.45 12.96
C GLU A 237 6.86 15.91 14.05
N VAL A 238 7.55 16.81 14.77
CA VAL A 238 8.39 16.42 15.91
C VAL A 238 7.49 15.83 16.98
N MET A 239 7.49 14.50 17.06
CA MET A 239 6.56 13.77 17.90
C MET A 239 7.20 13.48 19.27
N LYS A 240 6.42 13.69 20.33
CA LYS A 240 6.86 13.46 21.71
C LYS A 240 6.77 11.97 22.02
N ARG A 241 7.62 11.47 22.93
CA ARG A 241 7.63 10.06 23.36
C ARG A 241 6.25 9.46 23.66
N PRO A 242 5.33 10.12 24.40
CA PRO A 242 4.00 9.57 24.66
C PRO A 242 3.19 9.40 23.38
N THR A 243 3.32 10.32 22.43
CA THR A 243 2.64 10.24 21.13
C THR A 243 3.18 9.08 20.30
N PHE A 244 4.50 8.88 20.29
CA PHE A 244 5.12 7.72 19.63
C PHE A 244 4.60 6.40 20.20
N LEU A 245 4.57 6.28 21.53
CA LEU A 245 4.11 5.07 22.21
C LEU A 245 2.61 4.83 21.98
N ARG A 246 1.80 5.88 21.95
CA ARG A 246 0.38 5.78 21.59
C ARG A 246 0.20 5.29 20.15
N GLN A 247 0.98 5.79 19.21
CA GLN A 247 0.91 5.32 17.82
C GLN A 247 1.29 3.84 17.69
N VAL A 248 2.29 3.38 18.43
CA VAL A 248 2.63 1.95 18.51
C VAL A 248 1.49 1.15 19.14
N ALA A 249 0.86 1.67 20.20
CA ALA A 249 -0.26 1.02 20.87
C ALA A 249 -1.48 0.87 19.94
N ASP A 250 -1.84 1.95 19.25
CA ASP A 250 -2.94 2.00 18.28
C ASP A 250 -2.69 1.02 17.12
N HIS A 251 -1.46 0.97 16.60
CA HIS A 251 -1.08 0.05 15.52
C HIS A 251 -1.19 -1.42 15.94
N LEU A 252 -0.86 -1.73 17.19
CA LEU A 252 -0.90 -3.08 17.74
C LEU A 252 -2.26 -3.45 18.34
N GLY A 253 -3.18 -2.49 18.47
CA GLY A 253 -4.46 -2.70 19.16
C GLY A 253 -4.29 -3.05 20.65
N ILE A 254 -3.30 -2.47 21.32
CA ILE A 254 -2.97 -2.74 22.73
C ILE A 254 -3.11 -1.49 23.60
N ASP A 255 -3.05 -1.70 24.91
CA ASP A 255 -2.96 -0.59 25.88
C ASP A 255 -1.61 0.16 25.79
N GLU A 256 -1.65 1.49 25.92
CA GLU A 256 -0.46 2.38 25.86
C GLU A 256 0.62 1.98 26.88
N SER A 257 0.24 1.42 28.04
CA SER A 257 1.19 0.95 29.06
C SER A 257 2.06 -0.21 28.59
N ARG A 258 1.63 -0.94 27.55
CA ARG A 258 2.34 -2.09 26.98
C ARG A 258 3.24 -1.72 25.80
N ALA A 259 3.05 -0.54 25.20
CA ALA A 259 3.83 -0.10 24.06
C ALA A 259 5.31 0.15 24.41
N ASP A 260 5.62 0.67 25.60
CA ASP A 260 7.00 0.94 26.03
C ASP A 260 7.88 -0.32 26.09
N PRO A 261 7.52 -1.39 26.83
CA PRO A 261 8.35 -2.59 26.88
C PRO A 261 8.47 -3.27 25.50
N ILE A 262 7.41 -3.28 24.68
CA ILE A 262 7.47 -3.85 23.33
C ILE A 262 8.44 -3.05 22.45
N THR A 263 8.34 -1.73 22.47
CA THR A 263 9.22 -0.84 21.69
C THR A 263 10.69 -1.04 22.06
N ARG A 264 10.99 -1.12 23.35
CA ARG A 264 12.36 -1.33 23.84
C ARG A 264 12.91 -2.67 23.40
N THR A 265 12.12 -3.74 23.50
CA THR A 265 12.51 -5.07 23.02
C THR A 265 12.83 -5.07 21.53
N VAL A 266 11.96 -4.45 20.72
CA VAL A 266 12.17 -4.35 19.28
C VAL A 266 13.46 -3.58 18.96
N PHE A 267 13.67 -2.42 19.58
CA PHE A 267 14.90 -1.64 19.37
C PHE A 267 16.16 -2.36 19.84
N ALA A 268 16.10 -3.08 20.97
CA ALA A 268 17.22 -3.88 21.44
C ALA A 268 17.57 -5.00 20.45
N ALA A 269 16.56 -5.73 19.95
CA ALA A 269 16.74 -6.81 18.98
C ALA A 269 17.31 -6.29 17.65
N VAL A 270 16.81 -5.16 17.14
CA VAL A 270 17.34 -4.52 15.93
C VAL A 270 18.79 -4.09 16.16
N ARG A 271 19.07 -3.38 17.25
CA ARG A 271 20.42 -2.88 17.58
C ARG A 271 21.43 -4.01 17.76
N GLY A 272 21.01 -5.15 18.33
CA GLY A 272 21.86 -6.33 18.49
C GLY A 272 22.34 -6.95 17.18
N ARG A 273 21.72 -6.61 16.04
CA ARG A 273 22.07 -7.14 14.71
C ARG A 273 22.77 -6.16 13.78
N LEU A 274 22.99 -4.93 14.25
CA LEU A 274 23.70 -3.92 13.49
C LEU A 274 25.17 -3.86 13.93
N PRO A 275 26.11 -3.67 13.00
CA PRO A 275 27.51 -3.48 13.37
C PRO A 275 27.69 -2.16 14.15
N PRO A 276 28.73 -2.05 15.01
CA PRO A 276 28.88 -0.93 15.93
C PRO A 276 28.92 0.46 15.27
N ASP A 277 29.49 0.55 14.08
CA ASP A 277 29.57 1.76 13.27
C ASP A 277 28.21 2.19 12.70
N GLU A 278 27.35 1.23 12.33
CA GLU A 278 25.96 1.51 11.95
C GLU A 278 25.13 1.99 13.15
N ILE A 279 25.29 1.35 14.31
CA ILE A 279 24.61 1.77 15.55
C ILE A 279 24.92 3.24 15.85
N GLN A 280 26.20 3.62 15.81
CA GLN A 280 26.64 4.98 16.11
C GLN A 280 26.07 6.03 15.13
N GLN A 281 25.88 5.66 13.86
CA GLN A 281 25.27 6.52 12.86
C GLN A 281 23.76 6.68 13.08
N ILE A 282 23.06 5.59 13.41
CA ILE A 282 21.63 5.60 13.71
C ILE A 282 21.34 6.40 14.97
N ASP A 283 22.20 6.30 15.99
CA ASP A 283 22.06 7.04 17.24
C ASP A 283 21.90 8.53 17.01
N ASN A 284 22.64 9.09 16.04
CA ASN A 284 22.64 10.51 15.70
C ASN A 284 21.43 10.94 14.88
N ARG A 285 20.66 10.00 14.33
CA ARG A 285 19.49 10.23 13.49
C ARG A 285 18.17 9.94 14.20
N ILE A 286 18.17 9.16 15.27
CA ILE A 286 16.96 8.92 16.05
C ILE A 286 16.53 10.22 16.77
N PRO A 287 15.25 10.61 16.66
CA PRO A 287 14.68 11.77 17.34
C PRO A 287 14.98 11.77 18.84
N ARG A 288 15.27 12.95 19.40
CA ARG A 288 15.63 13.09 20.83
C ARG A 288 14.54 12.55 21.77
N SER A 289 13.29 12.61 21.37
CA SER A 289 12.12 12.09 22.08
C SER A 289 12.15 10.56 22.22
N VAL A 290 12.59 9.85 21.18
CA VAL A 290 12.56 8.38 21.08
C VAL A 290 13.91 7.75 21.47
N ARG A 291 15.01 8.52 21.45
CA ARG A 291 16.37 8.05 21.78
C ARG A 291 16.47 7.25 23.11
N PRO A 292 15.78 7.60 24.22
CA PRO A 292 15.82 6.81 25.45
C PRO A 292 15.20 5.39 25.35
N LEU A 293 14.42 5.13 24.29
CA LEU A 293 13.89 3.79 23.98
C LEU A 293 14.92 2.96 23.21
N TRP A 294 15.68 3.59 22.32
CA TRP A 294 16.73 2.98 21.51
C TRP A 294 18.03 2.71 22.30
N LYS A 295 18.34 3.61 23.22
CA LYS A 295 19.42 3.49 24.20
C LYS A 295 18.82 3.61 25.60
N PRO A 296 18.41 2.49 26.23
CA PRO A 296 18.20 2.48 27.67
C PRO A 296 19.52 2.89 28.35
N GLU A 297 19.44 3.78 29.35
CA GLU A 297 20.57 4.13 30.21
C GLU A 297 21.08 2.93 31.01
#